data_AF-A0A268RUS6-F1
#
_entry.id   AF-A0A268RUS6-F1
#
_cell.length_a   1.000
_cell.length_b   1.000
_cell.length_c   1.000
_cell.angle_alpha   90.00
_cell.angle_beta   90.00
_cell.angle_gamma   90.00
#
_symmetry.space_group_name_H-M   'P 1'
#
loop_
_entity.id
_entity.type
_entity.pdbx_description
1 polymer ?
#
loop_
_entity_poly.entity_id
_entity_poly.type
_entity_poly.pdbx_seq_one_letter_code
_entity_poly.pdbx_strand_id
1 'polypeptide(L)'
;MIEQLKARYGFVDATLENDQLLTDHGTKRLEYWQDKALLDWHTNWRDSCSVTPTVLMDRMIRTKDGKPFIKVDGRYITVHDHIAPSCLQKGYEQQWGTLLGAMVANGRKESKDREERAKPLEELECLLPSLEPEQQKVVKGLWNEAEKRQAKAEKLAKEQKKQPLMDRIEAPEQSGILFHILVVKGTTKPPEVGYGSMMRFLKNWYTEHGQESFCALLDALDAQAALTTPEKKALLAEGLQVHELDPLLSYASGNRDKELAELVKRAVSDWDKTRTFVSAFASWLDEKRVKV
;
A
#
# COMPACT_ATOMS: atom_id res chain seq x y z
N MET A 1 -24.78 6.12 22.31
CA MET A 1 -23.82 5.28 21.57
C MET A 1 -23.16 4.22 22.46
N ILE A 2 -22.46 4.61 23.54
CA ILE A 2 -21.71 3.67 24.41
C ILE A 2 -22.56 2.53 24.97
N GLU A 3 -23.73 2.82 25.53
CA GLU A 3 -24.64 1.76 26.01
C GLU A 3 -25.05 0.76 24.91
N GLN A 4 -25.16 1.21 23.66
CA GLN A 4 -25.45 0.31 22.54
C GLN A 4 -24.23 -0.56 22.21
N LEU A 5 -23.01 0.00 22.25
CA LEU A 5 -21.78 -0.77 22.08
C LEU A 5 -21.66 -1.83 23.18
N LYS A 6 -21.85 -1.46 24.45
CA LYS A 6 -21.86 -2.39 25.59
C LYS A 6 -22.86 -3.53 25.40
N ALA A 7 -24.12 -3.18 25.10
CA ALA A 7 -25.17 -4.18 24.92
C ALA A 7 -24.87 -5.16 23.76
N ARG A 8 -24.41 -4.63 22.61
CA ARG A 8 -24.22 -5.38 21.37
C ARG A 8 -22.92 -6.20 21.32
N TYR A 9 -21.83 -5.68 21.87
CA TYR A 9 -20.53 -6.36 21.90
C TYR A 9 -20.28 -7.13 23.20
N GLY A 10 -21.10 -6.90 24.23
CA GLY A 10 -21.02 -7.63 25.49
C GLY A 10 -20.03 -7.07 26.50
N PHE A 11 -19.59 -5.81 26.32
CA PHE A 11 -18.75 -5.14 27.30
C PHE A 11 -19.56 -4.86 28.57
N VAL A 12 -19.03 -5.26 29.73
CA VAL A 12 -19.63 -4.93 31.02
C VAL A 12 -19.40 -3.45 31.32
N ASP A 13 -18.20 -2.97 31.01
CA ASP A 13 -17.77 -1.58 31.18
C ASP A 13 -17.17 -1.05 29.87
N ALA A 14 -17.55 0.16 29.50
CA ALA A 14 -16.95 0.84 28.36
C ALA A 14 -16.98 2.36 28.54
N THR A 15 -15.85 3.03 28.32
CA THR A 15 -15.73 4.49 28.30
C THR A 15 -15.02 4.93 27.02
N LEU A 16 -15.35 6.13 26.52
CA LEU A 16 -14.70 6.69 25.34
C LEU A 16 -13.76 7.81 25.79
N GLU A 17 -12.47 7.63 25.51
CA GLU A 17 -11.41 8.58 25.88
C GLU A 17 -10.48 8.76 24.69
N ASN A 18 -10.28 10.01 24.23
CA ASN A 18 -9.39 10.34 23.11
C ASN A 18 -9.60 9.44 21.87
N ASP A 19 -10.85 9.23 21.46
CA ASP A 19 -11.25 8.36 20.33
C ASP A 19 -10.93 6.86 20.51
N GLN A 20 -10.55 6.44 21.71
CA GLN A 20 -10.37 5.04 22.07
C GLN A 20 -11.51 4.59 23.00
N LEU A 21 -12.02 3.38 22.76
CA LEU A 21 -13.02 2.77 23.62
C LEU A 21 -12.30 1.87 24.62
N LEU A 22 -12.17 2.33 25.86
CA LEU A 22 -11.65 1.52 26.95
C LEU A 22 -12.74 0.54 27.38
N THR A 23 -12.44 -0.75 27.42
CA THR A 23 -13.39 -1.80 27.80
C THR A 23 -12.77 -2.75 28.82
N ASP A 24 -13.61 -3.56 29.46
CA ASP A 24 -13.20 -4.72 30.26
C ASP A 24 -12.44 -5.79 29.46
N HIS A 25 -12.45 -5.71 28.12
CA HIS A 25 -11.68 -6.55 27.21
C HIS A 25 -10.45 -5.82 26.61
N GLY A 26 -10.00 -4.74 27.24
CA GLY A 26 -8.88 -3.92 26.79
C GLY A 26 -9.28 -2.74 25.90
N THR A 27 -8.30 -2.03 25.37
CA THR A 27 -8.51 -0.85 24.53
C THR A 27 -8.97 -1.25 23.13
N LYS A 28 -10.06 -0.63 22.66
CA LYS A 28 -10.62 -0.84 21.32
C LYS A 28 -10.58 0.44 20.51
N ARG A 29 -10.56 0.27 19.19
CA ARG A 29 -10.70 1.35 18.21
C ARG A 29 -12.06 1.26 17.54
N LEU A 30 -12.71 2.41 17.37
CA LEU A 30 -13.94 2.53 16.59
C LEU A 30 -13.62 3.04 15.18
N GLU A 31 -14.22 2.43 14.17
CA GLU A 31 -14.20 2.95 12.79
C GLU A 31 -15.63 3.18 12.34
N TYR A 32 -15.84 4.29 11.63
CA TYR A 32 -17.16 4.76 11.21
C TYR A 32 -17.29 4.69 9.69
N TRP A 33 -18.37 4.08 9.22
CA TRP A 33 -18.62 3.84 7.81
C TRP A 33 -19.95 4.45 7.40
N GLN A 34 -19.96 5.10 6.24
CA GLN A 34 -21.18 5.63 5.62
C GLN A 34 -21.72 4.67 4.56
N ASP A 35 -20.82 4.03 3.82
CA ASP A 35 -21.16 3.09 2.76
C ASP A 35 -21.12 1.64 3.29
N LYS A 36 -22.28 0.97 3.25
CA LYS A 36 -22.41 -0.42 3.68
C LYS A 36 -21.69 -1.39 2.74
N ALA A 37 -21.72 -1.13 1.42
CA ALA A 37 -21.09 -2.02 0.45
C ALA A 37 -19.56 -2.03 0.64
N LEU A 38 -18.99 -0.86 0.89
CA LEU A 38 -17.57 -0.73 1.23
C LEU A 38 -17.21 -1.46 2.53
N LEU A 39 -18.04 -1.31 3.58
CA LEU A 39 -17.85 -2.03 4.83
C LEU A 39 -17.92 -3.56 4.65
N ASP A 40 -18.92 -4.05 3.93
CA ASP A 40 -19.08 -5.49 3.66
C ASP A 40 -17.86 -6.03 2.88
N TRP A 41 -17.37 -5.27 1.89
CA TRP A 41 -16.16 -5.60 1.14
C TRP A 41 -14.95 -5.72 2.07
N HIS A 42 -14.68 -4.69 2.88
CA HIS A 42 -13.55 -4.69 3.82
C HIS A 42 -13.65 -5.82 4.84
N THR A 43 -14.84 -6.10 5.35
CA THR A 43 -15.07 -7.22 6.29
C THR A 43 -14.60 -8.53 5.67
N ASN A 44 -15.14 -8.86 4.49
CA ASN A 44 -14.88 -10.15 3.84
C ASN A 44 -13.43 -10.27 3.37
N TRP A 45 -12.88 -9.20 2.84
CA TRP A 45 -11.53 -9.17 2.31
C TRP A 45 -10.50 -9.36 3.43
N ARG A 46 -10.66 -8.66 4.57
CA ARG A 46 -9.71 -8.73 5.70
C ARG A 46 -9.73 -10.09 6.39
N ASP A 47 -10.92 -10.67 6.56
CA ASP A 47 -11.07 -12.04 7.07
C ASP A 47 -10.31 -13.04 6.19
N SER A 48 -10.35 -12.85 4.87
CA SER A 48 -9.71 -13.74 3.90
C SER A 48 -8.19 -13.59 3.79
N CYS A 49 -7.63 -12.46 4.24
CA CYS A 49 -6.20 -12.17 4.14
C CYS A 49 -5.40 -12.53 5.40
N SER A 50 -6.07 -12.95 6.47
CA SER A 50 -5.38 -13.45 7.67
C SER A 50 -4.78 -14.83 7.40
N VAL A 51 -3.52 -15.04 7.75
CA VAL A 51 -2.79 -16.30 7.59
C VAL A 51 -2.31 -16.77 8.97
N THR A 52 -3.14 -17.59 9.61
CA THR A 52 -2.85 -18.13 10.96
C THR A 52 -1.73 -19.17 10.90
N PRO A 53 -0.80 -19.20 11.88
CA PRO A 53 -0.77 -18.38 13.11
C PRO A 53 0.06 -17.10 13.00
N THR A 54 0.63 -16.76 11.86
CA THR A 54 1.73 -15.79 11.76
C THR A 54 1.32 -14.37 11.39
N VAL A 55 0.19 -14.20 10.70
CA VAL A 55 -0.27 -12.92 10.17
C VAL A 55 -1.77 -12.78 10.39
N LEU A 56 -2.19 -11.64 10.95
CA LEU A 56 -3.58 -11.26 11.08
C LEU A 56 -3.80 -9.89 10.45
N MET A 57 -4.79 -9.80 9.58
CA MET A 57 -5.37 -8.49 9.26
C MET A 57 -6.26 -8.07 10.43
N ASP A 58 -6.38 -6.79 10.72
CA ASP A 58 -7.27 -6.30 11.78
C ASP A 58 -8.73 -6.72 11.50
N ARG A 59 -9.21 -7.67 12.29
CA ARG A 59 -10.56 -8.19 12.15
C ARG A 59 -11.52 -7.32 12.95
N MET A 60 -12.69 -7.08 12.36
CA MET A 60 -13.80 -6.46 13.05
C MET A 60 -14.30 -7.45 14.11
N ILE A 61 -14.30 -7.01 15.38
CA ILE A 61 -14.88 -7.77 16.47
C ILE A 61 -16.36 -7.99 16.13
N ARG A 62 -16.87 -9.19 16.41
CA ARG A 62 -18.27 -9.53 16.15
C ARG A 62 -19.13 -9.17 17.35
N THR A 63 -20.33 -8.66 17.09
CA THR A 63 -21.38 -8.49 18.09
C THR A 63 -21.86 -9.86 18.60
N LYS A 64 -22.68 -9.85 19.67
CA LYS A 64 -23.34 -11.06 20.20
C LYS A 64 -24.20 -11.80 19.16
N ASP A 65 -24.74 -11.07 18.17
CA ASP A 65 -25.49 -11.63 17.05
C ASP A 65 -24.61 -11.95 15.82
N GLY A 66 -23.28 -11.94 15.96
CA GLY A 66 -22.33 -12.35 14.93
C GLY A 66 -22.04 -11.30 13.85
N LYS A 67 -22.55 -10.06 13.99
CA LYS A 67 -22.37 -9.01 12.99
C LYS A 67 -21.05 -8.26 13.19
N PRO A 68 -20.41 -7.77 12.11
CA PRO A 68 -19.16 -7.00 12.22
C PRO A 68 -19.36 -5.56 12.70
N PHE A 69 -20.60 -5.06 12.72
CA PHE A 69 -20.92 -3.66 13.02
C PHE A 69 -22.23 -3.50 13.77
N ILE A 70 -22.43 -2.31 14.33
CA ILE A 70 -23.73 -1.79 14.76
C ILE A 70 -24.12 -0.57 13.91
N LYS A 71 -25.41 -0.27 13.77
CA LYS A 71 -25.89 0.94 13.08
C LYS A 71 -26.38 1.96 14.10
N VAL A 72 -25.79 3.15 14.11
CA VAL A 72 -26.12 4.25 15.03
C VAL A 72 -26.20 5.53 14.21
N ASP A 73 -27.29 6.27 14.32
CA ASP A 73 -27.50 7.58 13.66
C ASP A 73 -27.16 7.59 12.16
N GLY A 74 -27.60 6.54 11.47
CA GLY A 74 -27.38 6.38 10.02
C GLY A 74 -25.98 5.91 9.61
N ARG A 75 -25.03 5.77 10.55
CA ARG A 75 -23.67 5.27 10.30
C ARG A 75 -23.50 3.83 10.77
N TYR A 76 -22.59 3.10 10.15
CA TYR A 76 -22.17 1.79 10.63
C TYR A 76 -20.88 1.95 11.44
N ILE A 77 -20.84 1.36 12.63
CA ILE A 77 -19.71 1.44 13.56
C ILE A 77 -19.15 0.04 13.74
N THR A 78 -17.87 -0.14 13.47
CA THR A 78 -17.12 -1.38 13.71
C THR A 78 -16.17 -1.19 14.88
N VAL A 79 -15.97 -2.25 15.66
CA VAL A 79 -15.02 -2.27 16.79
C VAL A 79 -13.83 -3.15 16.42
N HIS A 80 -12.62 -2.68 16.71
CA HIS A 80 -11.35 -3.36 16.43
C HIS A 80 -10.49 -3.41 17.69
N ASP A 81 -9.61 -4.39 17.79
CA ASP A 81 -8.56 -4.37 18.81
C ASP A 81 -7.61 -3.20 18.57
N HIS A 82 -7.29 -2.45 19.62
CA HIS A 82 -6.24 -1.45 19.56
C HIS A 82 -4.91 -2.13 19.90
N ILE A 83 -4.04 -2.23 18.89
CA ILE A 83 -2.67 -2.72 19.06
C ILE A 83 -1.75 -1.53 18.94
N ALA A 84 -0.94 -1.32 19.98
CA ALA A 84 0.06 -0.26 19.96
C ALA A 84 1.03 -0.50 18.79
N PRO A 85 1.28 0.51 17.93
CA PRO A 85 2.21 0.35 16.83
C PRO A 85 3.59 -0.05 17.35
N SER A 86 4.10 -1.16 16.85
CA SER A 86 5.47 -1.59 17.07
C SER A 86 6.01 -1.96 15.70
N CYS A 87 6.53 -0.95 15.01
CA CYS A 87 7.02 -1.06 13.63
C CYS A 87 8.26 -1.97 13.58
N LEU A 88 8.06 -3.27 13.63
CA LEU A 88 9.09 -4.29 13.47
C LEU A 88 9.00 -4.83 12.04
N GLN A 89 9.79 -4.22 11.15
CA GLN A 89 9.88 -4.64 9.76
C GLN A 89 11.04 -5.63 9.57
N LYS A 90 12.27 -5.20 9.85
CA LYS A 90 13.45 -6.05 9.69
C LYS A 90 13.39 -7.29 10.59
N GLY A 91 13.64 -8.45 10.02
CA GLY A 91 13.48 -9.76 10.68
C GLY A 91 12.07 -10.34 10.61
N TYR A 92 11.11 -9.62 10.03
CA TYR A 92 9.73 -10.07 9.79
C TYR A 92 9.39 -10.11 8.29
N GLU A 93 10.41 -10.25 7.44
CA GLU A 93 10.29 -10.34 5.98
C GLU A 93 9.31 -11.43 5.57
N GLN A 94 9.38 -12.60 6.24
CA GLN A 94 8.49 -13.73 5.99
C GLN A 94 7.02 -13.39 6.24
N GLN A 95 6.71 -12.75 7.36
CA GLN A 95 5.34 -12.39 7.75
C GLN A 95 4.77 -11.29 6.84
N TRP A 96 5.57 -10.27 6.54
CA TRP A 96 5.16 -9.23 5.59
C TRP A 96 4.96 -9.77 4.19
N GLY A 97 5.90 -10.58 3.68
CA GLY A 97 5.73 -11.25 2.39
C GLY A 97 4.49 -12.13 2.35
N THR A 98 4.23 -12.90 3.42
CA THR A 98 3.01 -13.72 3.56
C THR A 98 1.75 -12.86 3.52
N LEU A 99 1.73 -11.74 4.23
CA LEU A 99 0.60 -10.80 4.16
C LEU A 99 0.38 -10.30 2.74
N LEU A 100 1.41 -9.72 2.12
CA LEU A 100 1.33 -9.18 0.76
C LEU A 100 0.89 -10.24 -0.25
N GLY A 101 1.40 -11.46 -0.13
CA GLY A 101 1.01 -12.57 -0.99
C GLY A 101 -0.45 -12.96 -0.81
N ALA A 102 -0.95 -12.98 0.44
CA ALA A 102 -2.37 -13.20 0.72
C ALA A 102 -3.26 -12.07 0.17
N MET A 103 -2.80 -10.81 0.22
CA MET A 103 -3.51 -9.68 -0.38
C MET A 103 -3.64 -9.84 -1.89
N VAL A 104 -2.56 -10.20 -2.58
CA VAL A 104 -2.60 -10.48 -4.03
C VAL A 104 -3.53 -11.65 -4.32
N ALA A 105 -3.38 -12.78 -3.62
CA ALA A 105 -4.16 -13.98 -3.85
C ALA A 105 -5.67 -13.75 -3.66
N ASN A 106 -6.08 -12.98 -2.65
CA ASN A 106 -7.48 -12.62 -2.44
C ASN A 106 -7.96 -11.55 -3.41
N GLY A 107 -7.13 -10.54 -3.71
CA GLY A 107 -7.47 -9.51 -4.66
C GLY A 107 -7.70 -10.03 -6.08
N ARG A 108 -7.10 -11.17 -6.47
CA ARG A 108 -7.39 -11.85 -7.75
C ARG A 108 -8.85 -12.27 -7.89
N LYS A 109 -9.49 -12.67 -6.78
CA LYS A 109 -10.88 -13.13 -6.77
C LYS A 109 -11.85 -12.01 -7.17
N GLU A 110 -11.45 -10.77 -6.92
CA GLU A 110 -12.18 -9.56 -7.27
C GLU A 110 -11.27 -8.66 -8.12
N SER A 111 -11.14 -8.96 -9.41
CA SER A 111 -10.29 -8.17 -10.30
C SER A 111 -11.09 -7.16 -11.12
N LYS A 112 -10.47 -6.01 -11.40
CA LYS A 112 -11.02 -4.96 -12.25
C LYS A 112 -10.05 -4.61 -13.36
N ASP A 113 -10.58 -4.07 -14.46
CA ASP A 113 -9.74 -3.52 -15.51
C ASP A 113 -8.96 -2.33 -14.96
N ARG A 114 -7.65 -2.30 -15.21
CA ARG A 114 -6.80 -1.17 -14.85
C ARG A 114 -7.20 0.03 -15.71
N GLU A 115 -7.40 1.17 -15.06
CA GLU A 115 -7.48 2.46 -15.77
C GLU A 115 -6.06 2.87 -16.20
N GLU A 116 -5.89 3.13 -17.49
CA GLU A 116 -4.67 3.76 -17.99
C GLU A 116 -4.61 5.21 -17.49
N ARG A 117 -3.49 5.58 -16.87
CA ARG A 117 -3.23 6.96 -16.44
C ARG A 117 -1.90 7.39 -17.03
N ALA A 118 -1.96 8.08 -18.16
CA ALA A 118 -0.81 8.77 -18.71
C ALA A 118 -0.43 9.93 -17.79
N LYS A 119 0.86 10.13 -17.56
CA LYS A 119 1.36 11.32 -16.87
C LYS A 119 1.72 12.37 -17.92
N PRO A 120 1.32 13.64 -17.74
CA PRO A 120 1.60 14.71 -18.68
C PRO A 120 3.07 15.19 -18.52
N LEU A 121 4.03 14.35 -18.89
CA LEU A 121 5.46 14.63 -18.71
C LEU A 121 5.92 15.86 -19.50
N GLU A 122 5.23 16.19 -20.57
CA GLU A 122 5.41 17.40 -21.37
C GLU A 122 5.25 18.70 -20.54
N GLU A 123 4.51 18.68 -19.43
CA GLU A 123 4.38 19.84 -18.55
C GLU A 123 5.71 20.24 -17.89
N LEU A 124 6.70 19.35 -17.84
CA LEU A 124 8.03 19.66 -17.33
C LEU A 124 8.78 20.67 -18.22
N GLU A 125 8.43 20.79 -19.50
CA GLU A 125 9.04 21.77 -20.41
C GLU A 125 8.81 23.20 -19.91
N CYS A 126 7.63 23.46 -19.34
CA CYS A 126 7.24 24.75 -18.77
C CYS A 126 8.14 25.20 -17.60
N LEU A 127 8.82 24.25 -16.93
CA LEU A 127 9.72 24.55 -15.81
C LEU A 127 11.08 25.04 -16.28
N LEU A 128 11.53 24.61 -17.47
CA LEU A 128 12.90 24.83 -17.93
C LEU A 128 13.34 26.30 -17.91
N PRO A 129 12.53 27.28 -18.34
CA PRO A 129 12.93 28.70 -18.30
C PRO A 129 13.14 29.26 -16.89
N SER A 130 12.55 28.61 -15.87
CA SER A 130 12.62 29.05 -14.46
C SER A 130 13.75 28.37 -13.67
N LEU A 131 14.53 27.51 -14.32
CA LEU A 131 15.62 26.74 -13.71
C LEU A 131 16.98 27.32 -14.08
N GLU A 132 17.95 27.18 -13.19
CA GLU A 132 19.36 27.47 -13.50
C GLU A 132 19.88 26.52 -14.59
N PRO A 133 20.88 26.91 -15.40
CA PRO A 133 21.36 26.10 -16.52
C PRO A 133 21.74 24.65 -16.17
N GLU A 134 22.35 24.43 -14.99
CA GLU A 134 22.68 23.08 -14.52
C GLU A 134 21.42 22.28 -14.13
N GLN A 135 20.44 22.93 -13.49
CA GLN A 135 19.17 22.28 -13.16
C GLN A 135 18.36 21.95 -14.42
N GLN A 136 18.40 22.80 -15.45
CA GLN A 136 17.77 22.52 -16.74
C GLN A 136 18.33 21.24 -17.37
N LYS A 137 19.66 21.07 -17.37
CA LYS A 137 20.30 19.84 -17.90
C LYS A 137 19.82 18.61 -17.14
N VAL A 138 19.78 18.69 -15.81
CA VAL A 138 19.31 17.60 -14.93
C VAL A 138 17.86 17.25 -15.24
N VAL A 139 16.95 18.23 -15.24
CA VAL A 139 15.51 18.00 -15.48
C VAL A 139 15.26 17.45 -16.88
N LYS A 140 15.96 17.95 -17.92
CA LYS A 140 15.89 17.38 -19.28
C LYS A 140 16.36 15.92 -19.32
N GLY A 141 17.43 15.59 -18.59
CA GLY A 141 17.90 14.21 -18.46
C GLY A 141 16.86 13.29 -17.85
N LEU A 142 16.27 13.70 -16.72
CA LEU A 142 15.20 12.97 -16.03
C LEU A 142 13.96 12.80 -16.93
N TRP A 143 13.54 13.86 -17.62
CA TRP A 143 12.40 13.81 -18.53
C TRP A 143 12.61 12.80 -19.66
N ASN A 144 13.73 12.86 -20.37
CA ASN A 144 14.03 11.92 -21.46
C ASN A 144 14.09 10.46 -21.00
N GLU A 145 14.56 10.20 -19.78
CA GLU A 145 14.55 8.86 -19.18
C GLU A 145 13.14 8.45 -18.75
N ALA A 146 12.35 9.39 -18.21
CA ALA A 146 10.99 9.16 -17.77
C ALA A 146 10.07 8.70 -18.90
N GLU A 147 10.17 9.31 -20.08
CA GLU A 147 9.39 8.87 -21.25
C GLU A 147 9.69 7.41 -21.62
N LYS A 148 10.97 7.03 -21.63
CA LYS A 148 11.39 5.65 -21.91
C LYS A 148 10.88 4.68 -20.85
N ARG A 149 10.96 5.06 -19.57
CA ARG A 149 10.47 4.25 -18.44
C ARG A 149 8.96 4.08 -18.49
N GLN A 150 8.22 5.16 -18.76
CA GLN A 150 6.77 5.16 -18.86
C GLN A 150 6.29 4.28 -20.03
N ALA A 151 6.89 4.43 -21.21
CA ALA A 151 6.59 3.58 -22.36
C ALA A 151 6.85 2.08 -22.08
N LYS A 152 7.92 1.77 -21.34
CA LYS A 152 8.21 0.39 -20.89
C LYS A 152 7.18 -0.11 -19.88
N ALA A 153 6.79 0.73 -18.92
CA ALA A 153 5.77 0.40 -17.92
C ALA A 153 4.42 0.09 -18.60
N GLU A 154 4.00 0.92 -19.55
CA GLU A 154 2.77 0.72 -20.32
C GLU A 154 2.80 -0.57 -21.14
N LYS A 155 3.93 -0.84 -21.82
CA LYS A 155 4.11 -2.09 -22.57
C LYS A 155 3.95 -3.32 -21.67
N LEU A 156 4.54 -3.30 -20.48
CA LEU A 156 4.45 -4.41 -19.52
C LEU A 156 3.04 -4.53 -18.92
N ALA A 157 2.38 -3.40 -18.64
CA ALA A 157 1.03 -3.37 -18.07
C ALA A 157 -0.03 -3.95 -19.01
N LYS A 158 0.14 -3.81 -20.33
CA LYS A 158 -0.78 -4.36 -21.35
C LYS A 158 -0.93 -5.88 -21.29
N GLU A 159 0.04 -6.60 -20.73
CA GLU A 159 -0.03 -8.06 -20.60
C GLU A 159 -0.99 -8.53 -19.50
N GLN A 160 -1.43 -7.63 -18.61
CA GLN A 160 -2.39 -7.93 -17.55
C GLN A 160 -3.43 -6.81 -17.43
N LYS A 161 -4.51 -6.95 -18.22
CA LYS A 161 -5.62 -5.99 -18.21
C LYS A 161 -6.38 -5.98 -16.87
N LYS A 162 -6.65 -7.16 -16.33
CA LYS A 162 -7.34 -7.35 -15.05
C LYS A 162 -6.35 -7.38 -13.90
N GLN A 163 -6.48 -6.43 -13.00
CA GLN A 163 -5.63 -6.29 -11.84
C GLN A 163 -6.41 -6.57 -10.54
N PRO A 164 -5.72 -7.04 -9.48
CA PRO A 164 -6.39 -7.37 -8.23
C PRO A 164 -6.96 -6.12 -7.57
N LEU A 165 -8.08 -6.28 -6.87
CA LEU A 165 -8.63 -5.25 -5.99
C LEU A 165 -8.12 -5.48 -4.56
N MET A 166 -7.40 -4.53 -4.00
CA MET A 166 -6.74 -4.68 -2.70
C MET A 166 -7.03 -3.50 -1.78
N ASP A 167 -7.00 -3.76 -0.46
CA ASP A 167 -6.91 -2.68 0.50
C ASP A 167 -5.51 -2.04 0.39
N ARG A 168 -5.42 -0.76 0.73
CA ARG A 168 -4.18 0.00 0.58
C ARG A 168 -3.24 -0.26 1.74
N ILE A 169 -1.95 -0.35 1.44
CA ILE A 169 -0.89 -0.32 2.45
C ILE A 169 -0.29 1.07 2.43
N GLU A 170 -0.65 1.88 3.43
CA GLU A 170 -0.22 3.27 3.48
C GLU A 170 1.19 3.38 4.05
N ALA A 171 1.44 2.65 5.15
CA ALA A 171 2.71 2.71 5.85
C ALA A 171 2.91 1.53 6.82
N PRO A 172 4.17 1.16 7.14
CA PRO A 172 4.47 0.11 8.11
C PRO A 172 3.91 0.36 9.52
N GLU A 173 3.69 1.61 9.90
CA GLU A 173 3.13 2.05 11.18
C GLU A 173 1.68 1.57 11.38
N GLN A 174 1.02 1.08 10.32
CA GLN A 174 -0.26 0.39 10.43
C GLN A 174 -0.14 -0.99 11.09
N SER A 175 1.07 -1.46 11.42
CA SER A 175 1.30 -2.77 12.00
C SER A 175 1.74 -2.76 13.46
N GLY A 176 1.55 -3.90 14.12
CA GLY A 176 2.16 -4.21 15.41
C GLY A 176 2.38 -5.71 15.56
N ILE A 177 3.28 -6.09 16.47
CA ILE A 177 3.53 -7.49 16.81
C ILE A 177 2.82 -7.85 18.11
N LEU A 178 2.05 -8.93 18.10
CA LEU A 178 1.43 -9.51 19.29
C LEU A 178 1.79 -11.00 19.36
N PHE A 179 2.58 -11.42 20.36
CA PHE A 179 3.05 -12.81 20.50
C PHE A 179 3.68 -13.40 19.22
N HIS A 180 4.56 -12.63 18.55
CA HIS A 180 5.18 -12.96 17.25
C HIS A 180 4.24 -13.00 16.04
N ILE A 181 2.98 -12.63 16.22
CA ILE A 181 2.00 -12.50 15.14
C ILE A 181 2.07 -11.07 14.62
N LEU A 182 2.27 -10.92 13.31
CA LEU A 182 2.14 -9.63 12.65
C LEU A 182 0.66 -9.29 12.54
N VAL A 183 0.23 -8.20 13.16
CA VAL A 183 -1.12 -7.68 13.02
C VAL A 183 -1.09 -6.38 12.24
N VAL A 184 -1.87 -6.29 11.16
CA VAL A 184 -1.88 -5.11 10.28
C VAL A 184 -3.27 -4.48 10.24
N LYS A 185 -3.32 -3.17 10.49
CA LYS A 185 -4.49 -2.33 10.36
C LYS A 185 -4.80 -2.07 8.89
N GLY A 186 -5.98 -2.50 8.42
CA GLY A 186 -6.53 -2.09 7.13
C GLY A 186 -7.08 -0.67 7.14
N THR A 187 -7.42 -0.15 5.96
CA THR A 187 -7.91 1.23 5.78
C THR A 187 -9.44 1.30 5.73
N THR A 188 -10.00 2.50 5.91
CA THR A 188 -11.43 2.77 5.63
C THR A 188 -11.64 3.33 4.22
N LYS A 189 -10.59 3.37 3.39
CA LYS A 189 -10.63 3.95 2.04
C LYS A 189 -11.20 2.94 1.04
N PRO A 190 -11.70 3.43 -0.12
CA PRO A 190 -12.02 2.54 -1.23
C PRO A 190 -10.79 1.72 -1.65
N PRO A 191 -10.98 0.44 -1.98
CA PRO A 191 -9.88 -0.39 -2.44
C PRO A 191 -9.24 0.17 -3.70
N GLU A 192 -7.96 -0.14 -3.89
CA GLU A 192 -7.23 0.19 -5.09
C GLU A 192 -7.21 -0.97 -6.08
N VAL A 193 -7.21 -0.62 -7.37
CA VAL A 193 -7.00 -1.58 -8.46
C VAL A 193 -5.51 -1.62 -8.76
N GLY A 194 -4.92 -2.82 -8.72
CA GLY A 194 -3.50 -3.01 -9.00
C GLY A 194 -2.62 -2.92 -7.78
N TYR A 195 -1.34 -2.65 -8.01
CA TYR A 195 -0.27 -2.87 -7.04
C TYR A 195 0.33 -1.57 -6.48
N GLY A 196 -0.33 -0.43 -6.67
CA GLY A 196 0.26 0.89 -6.44
C GLY A 196 0.75 1.10 -5.00
N SER A 197 -0.10 0.90 -4.00
CA SER A 197 0.30 1.05 -2.59
C SER A 197 1.32 -0.01 -2.17
N MET A 198 1.15 -1.25 -2.62
CA MET A 198 2.09 -2.33 -2.35
C MET A 198 3.48 -2.03 -2.94
N MET A 199 3.56 -1.49 -4.15
CA MET A 199 4.83 -1.15 -4.80
C MET A 199 5.55 -0.02 -4.05
N ARG A 200 4.80 0.96 -3.56
CA ARG A 200 5.33 2.02 -2.69
C ARG A 200 5.89 1.44 -1.38
N PHE A 201 5.15 0.53 -0.76
CA PHE A 201 5.60 -0.19 0.44
C PHE A 201 6.90 -0.96 0.17
N LEU A 202 6.97 -1.71 -0.92
CA LEU A 202 8.16 -2.48 -1.32
C LEU A 202 9.38 -1.59 -1.58
N LYS A 203 9.19 -0.43 -2.23
CA LYS A 203 10.26 0.55 -2.46
C LYS A 203 10.79 1.15 -1.15
N ASN A 204 9.88 1.49 -0.22
CA ASN A 204 10.27 1.99 1.10
C ASN A 204 11.05 0.92 1.85
N TRP A 205 10.56 -0.32 1.84
CA TRP A 205 11.24 -1.46 2.46
C TRP A 205 12.66 -1.64 1.93
N TYR A 206 12.85 -1.64 0.62
CA TYR A 206 14.17 -1.76 0.00
C TYR A 206 15.10 -0.61 0.42
N THR A 207 14.58 0.62 0.45
CA THR A 207 15.36 1.80 0.81
C THR A 207 15.83 1.76 2.26
N GLU A 208 14.99 1.26 3.17
CA GLU A 208 15.27 1.20 4.61
C GLU A 208 16.10 -0.01 5.02
N HIS A 209 15.81 -1.19 4.45
CA HIS A 209 16.33 -2.47 4.93
C HIS A 209 17.33 -3.13 3.97
N GLY A 210 17.47 -2.61 2.75
CA GLY A 210 18.43 -3.06 1.75
C GLY A 210 17.97 -4.28 0.94
N GLN A 211 18.84 -4.69 0.00
CA GLN A 211 18.51 -5.70 -1.01
C GLN A 211 18.24 -7.11 -0.44
N GLU A 212 19.01 -7.57 0.54
CA GLU A 212 18.86 -8.92 1.10
C GLU A 212 17.49 -9.10 1.76
N SER A 213 17.12 -8.18 2.65
CA SER A 213 15.81 -8.16 3.32
C SER A 213 14.68 -8.02 2.30
N PHE A 214 14.84 -7.17 1.29
CA PHE A 214 13.87 -7.02 0.21
C PHE A 214 13.66 -8.33 -0.58
N CYS A 215 14.72 -9.03 -0.96
CA CYS A 215 14.62 -10.31 -1.67
C CYS A 215 13.94 -11.38 -0.81
N ALA A 216 14.27 -11.47 0.49
CA ALA A 216 13.61 -12.40 1.41
C ALA A 216 12.09 -12.13 1.54
N LEU A 217 11.70 -10.85 1.56
CA LEU A 217 10.29 -10.46 1.57
C LEU A 217 9.60 -10.84 0.25
N LEU A 218 10.23 -10.59 -0.90
CA LEU A 218 9.70 -10.97 -2.21
C LEU A 218 9.56 -12.50 -2.36
N ASP A 219 10.49 -13.26 -1.80
CA ASP A 219 10.44 -14.72 -1.79
C ASP A 219 9.23 -15.24 -1.02
N ALA A 220 8.97 -14.68 0.16
CA ALA A 220 7.79 -15.04 0.95
C ALA A 220 6.48 -14.60 0.26
N LEU A 221 6.48 -13.43 -0.39
CA LEU A 221 5.36 -12.96 -1.21
C LEU A 221 5.07 -13.93 -2.37
N ASP A 222 6.08 -14.28 -3.16
CA ASP A 222 5.92 -15.19 -4.30
C ASP A 222 5.53 -16.60 -3.85
N ALA A 223 6.07 -17.08 -2.72
CA ALA A 223 5.69 -18.37 -2.15
C ALA A 223 4.20 -18.41 -1.76
N GLN A 224 3.69 -17.34 -1.14
CA GLN A 224 2.30 -17.27 -0.70
C GLN A 224 1.33 -16.99 -1.85
N ALA A 225 1.67 -16.10 -2.78
CA ALA A 225 0.81 -15.74 -3.89
C ALA A 225 0.94 -16.69 -5.08
N ALA A 226 2.07 -17.38 -5.25
CA ALA A 226 2.48 -17.99 -6.51
C ALA A 226 2.29 -17.01 -7.68
N LEU A 227 3.12 -15.96 -7.74
CA LEU A 227 2.91 -14.91 -8.74
C LEU A 227 3.11 -15.47 -10.15
N THR A 228 2.13 -15.21 -11.01
CA THR A 228 2.19 -15.58 -12.42
C THR A 228 3.14 -14.64 -13.17
N THR A 229 3.60 -15.04 -14.36
CA THR A 229 4.45 -14.19 -15.20
C THR A 229 3.81 -12.83 -15.53
N PRO A 230 2.51 -12.74 -15.89
CA PRO A 230 1.85 -11.45 -16.09
C PRO A 230 1.87 -10.57 -14.84
N GLU A 231 1.66 -11.13 -13.65
CA GLU A 231 1.67 -10.37 -12.39
C GLU A 231 3.05 -9.86 -12.03
N LYS A 232 4.08 -10.69 -12.22
CA LYS A 232 5.48 -10.28 -12.08
C LYS A 232 5.80 -9.10 -13.00
N LYS A 233 5.30 -9.11 -14.24
CA LYS A 233 5.44 -8.00 -15.19
C LYS A 233 4.62 -6.76 -14.78
N ALA A 234 3.40 -6.94 -14.28
CA ALA A 234 2.55 -5.84 -13.83
C ALA A 234 3.12 -5.15 -12.58
N LEU A 235 3.73 -5.90 -11.67
CA LEU A 235 4.48 -5.37 -10.54
C LEU A 235 5.68 -4.55 -11.03
N LEU A 236 6.49 -5.10 -11.94
CA LEU A 236 7.62 -4.36 -12.51
C LEU A 236 7.16 -3.09 -13.25
N ALA A 237 6.02 -3.16 -13.96
CA ALA A 237 5.41 -2.00 -14.59
C ALA A 237 5.04 -0.91 -13.58
N GLU A 238 4.51 -1.31 -12.42
CA GLU A 238 4.20 -0.38 -11.33
C GLU A 238 5.47 0.26 -10.75
N GLY A 239 6.54 -0.53 -10.57
CA GLY A 239 7.83 -0.01 -10.09
C GLY A 239 8.52 0.94 -11.07
N LEU A 240 8.20 0.84 -12.37
CA LEU A 240 8.73 1.72 -13.40
C LEU A 240 8.00 3.07 -13.51
N GLN A 241 6.80 3.20 -12.93
CA GLN A 241 6.05 4.46 -12.91
C GLN A 241 6.89 5.60 -12.32
N VAL A 242 6.80 6.78 -12.93
CA VAL A 242 7.66 7.93 -12.61
C VAL A 242 7.02 8.85 -11.58
N HIS A 243 6.83 8.35 -10.35
CA HIS A 243 6.20 9.09 -9.24
C HIS A 243 7.09 10.16 -8.61
N GLU A 244 8.39 9.99 -8.74
CA GLU A 244 9.41 10.91 -8.27
C GLU A 244 9.36 12.29 -8.95
N LEU A 245 8.71 12.40 -10.12
CA LEU A 245 8.49 13.67 -10.82
C LEU A 245 7.15 14.33 -10.48
N ASP A 246 6.26 13.68 -9.73
CA ASP A 246 4.94 14.22 -9.35
C ASP A 246 5.02 15.61 -8.67
N PRO A 247 6.01 15.88 -7.78
CA PRO A 247 6.16 17.22 -7.20
C PRO A 247 6.54 18.30 -8.21
N LEU A 248 7.36 17.97 -9.22
CA LEU A 248 7.76 18.90 -10.28
C LEU A 248 6.58 19.18 -11.22
N LEU A 249 5.83 18.14 -11.60
CA LEU A 249 4.60 18.28 -12.39
C LEU A 249 3.59 19.17 -11.66
N SER A 250 3.35 18.93 -10.37
CA SER A 250 2.44 19.76 -9.56
C SER A 250 2.87 21.23 -9.53
N TYR A 251 4.18 21.50 -9.46
CA TYR A 251 4.72 22.86 -9.53
C TYR A 251 4.50 23.50 -10.90
N ALA A 252 4.68 22.73 -11.98
CA ALA A 252 4.43 23.17 -13.35
C ALA A 252 2.97 23.56 -13.58
N SER A 253 2.03 22.80 -13.02
CA SER A 253 0.59 23.07 -13.11
C SER A 253 0.10 24.20 -12.18
N GLY A 254 1.01 24.89 -11.47
CA GLY A 254 0.71 26.11 -10.71
C GLY A 254 0.71 25.97 -9.19
N ASN A 255 0.99 24.79 -8.63
CA ASN A 255 1.14 24.63 -7.18
C ASN A 255 2.57 24.98 -6.73
N ARG A 256 2.79 26.24 -6.37
CA ARG A 256 4.12 26.80 -6.06
C ARG A 256 4.45 26.89 -4.58
N ASP A 257 3.94 25.95 -3.78
CA ASP A 257 4.10 25.96 -2.33
C ASP A 257 5.54 25.68 -1.84
N LYS A 258 6.46 25.34 -2.74
CA LYS A 258 7.84 24.94 -2.42
C LYS A 258 8.86 25.55 -3.37
N GLU A 259 10.10 25.70 -2.89
CA GLU A 259 11.21 26.16 -3.72
C GLU A 259 11.56 25.13 -4.80
N LEU A 260 11.58 25.58 -6.05
CA LEU A 260 11.82 24.72 -7.22
C LEU A 260 13.16 23.99 -7.16
N ALA A 261 14.21 24.65 -6.63
CA ALA A 261 15.53 24.05 -6.47
C ALA A 261 15.52 22.82 -5.56
N GLU A 262 14.80 22.90 -4.43
CA GLU A 262 14.66 21.79 -3.49
C GLU A 262 13.79 20.66 -4.08
N LEU A 263 12.79 20.99 -4.90
CA LEU A 263 12.02 19.99 -5.63
C LEU A 263 12.88 19.21 -6.62
N VAL A 264 13.74 19.89 -7.39
CA VAL A 264 14.66 19.24 -8.34
C VAL A 264 15.64 18.33 -7.59
N LYS A 265 16.25 18.82 -6.51
CA LYS A 265 17.18 18.04 -5.68
C LYS A 265 16.52 16.78 -5.11
N ARG A 266 15.29 16.91 -4.60
CA ARG A 266 14.51 15.77 -4.11
C ARG A 266 14.18 14.78 -5.23
N ALA A 267 13.74 15.27 -6.39
CA ALA A 267 13.40 14.43 -7.54
C ALA A 267 14.61 13.59 -7.97
N VAL A 268 15.81 14.17 -8.04
CA VAL A 268 17.06 13.43 -8.34
C VAL A 268 17.32 12.34 -7.30
N SER A 269 17.25 12.68 -6.02
CA SER A 269 17.48 11.70 -4.94
C SER A 269 16.49 10.54 -4.99
N ASP A 270 15.21 10.83 -5.22
CA ASP A 270 14.16 9.82 -5.31
C ASP A 270 14.24 9.02 -6.62
N TRP A 271 14.76 9.61 -7.70
CA TRP A 271 15.06 8.93 -8.96
C TRP A 271 16.11 7.84 -8.78
N ASP A 272 17.24 8.16 -8.14
CA ASP A 272 18.32 7.19 -7.90
C ASP A 272 17.89 6.03 -7.01
N LYS A 273 17.10 6.30 -5.96
CA LYS A 273 16.47 5.26 -5.13
C LYS A 273 15.56 4.36 -5.96
N THR A 274 14.77 4.93 -6.87
CA THR A 274 13.88 4.16 -7.75
C THR A 274 14.67 3.29 -8.71
N ARG A 275 15.75 3.81 -9.30
CA ARG A 275 16.60 3.07 -10.23
C ARG A 275 17.24 1.85 -9.57
N THR A 276 17.80 2.03 -8.38
CA THR A 276 18.40 0.92 -7.62
C THR A 276 17.36 -0.11 -7.18
N PHE A 277 16.19 0.33 -6.70
CA PHE A 277 15.06 -0.54 -6.38
C PHE A 277 14.60 -1.37 -7.58
N VAL A 278 14.32 -0.73 -8.72
CA VAL A 278 13.86 -1.40 -9.96
C VAL A 278 14.93 -2.38 -10.47
N SER A 279 16.20 -2.02 -10.36
CA SER A 279 17.31 -2.90 -10.72
C SER A 279 17.34 -4.15 -9.84
N ALA A 280 17.25 -4.00 -8.51
CA ALA A 280 17.20 -5.13 -7.59
C ALA A 280 15.98 -6.02 -7.83
N PHE A 281 14.82 -5.41 -8.10
CA PHE A 281 13.60 -6.16 -8.37
C PHE A 281 13.66 -6.92 -9.70
N ALA A 282 14.22 -6.32 -10.76
CA ALA A 282 14.45 -6.98 -12.03
C ALA A 282 15.42 -8.17 -11.90
N SER A 283 16.52 -8.01 -11.15
CA SER A 283 17.46 -9.09 -10.87
C SER A 283 16.77 -10.27 -10.15
N TRP A 284 15.96 -9.98 -9.12
CA TRP A 284 15.18 -11.01 -8.44
C TRP A 284 14.24 -11.76 -9.39
N LEU A 285 13.57 -11.04 -10.30
CA LEU A 285 12.70 -11.66 -11.30
C LEU A 285 13.46 -12.59 -12.26
N ASP A 286 14.66 -12.20 -12.67
CA ASP A 286 15.49 -13.00 -13.58
C ASP A 286 16.03 -14.27 -12.90
N GLU A 287 16.43 -14.19 -11.62
CA GLU A 287 16.85 -15.37 -10.83
C GLU A 287 15.73 -16.42 -10.71
N LYS A 288 14.48 -15.99 -10.61
CA LYS A 288 13.33 -16.91 -10.56
C LYS A 288 13.04 -17.61 -11.88
N ARG A 289 13.45 -17.04 -13.02
CA ARG A 289 13.27 -17.68 -14.34
C ARG A 289 14.22 -18.86 -14.55
N VAL A 290 15.42 -18.80 -13.96
CA VAL A 290 16.47 -19.81 -14.15
C VAL A 290 16.19 -21.11 -13.36
N LYS A 291 15.29 -21.07 -12.37
CA LYS A 291 15.00 -22.20 -11.46
C LYS A 291 13.80 -23.07 -11.88
N VAL A 292 13.27 -22.91 -13.10
CA VAL A 292 12.13 -23.68 -13.66
C VAL A 292 12.62 -24.64 -14.73
#